data_AF-A0A1W9RZ71-F1
#
_entry.id   AF-A0A1W9RZ71-F1
#
_cell.length_a   1.000
_cell.length_b   1.000
_cell.length_c   1.000
_cell.angle_alpha   90.00
_cell.angle_beta   90.00
_cell.angle_gamma   90.00
#
_symmetry.space_group_name_H-M   'P 1'
#
loop_
_entity.id
_entity.type
_entity.pdbx_description
1 polymer ?
#
loop_
_entity_poly.entity_id
_entity_poly.type
_entity_poly.pdbx_seq_one_letter_code
_entity_poly.pdbx_strand_id
1 'polypeptide(L)'
;MKKEEEKFRFPKSIKKLSKEECAKILQKALASSNRFSSVPEVAAAVGISRQSVGDYFYGRNKPPQERWDMLRQVLFEEEIQARPKKELKGKELEEAKQAAERLKAITFLLKHELNYFQNTRPEVRQILKDYLPGPEAGRIAGLLIALYDEDQLEVWKTFSDNKE
;
A
#
# COMPACT_ATOMS: atom_id res chain seq x y z
N MET A 1 6.95 -40.38 -20.65
CA MET A 1 5.85 -39.47 -21.01
C MET A 1 6.22 -38.07 -20.56
N LYS A 2 6.66 -37.20 -21.49
CA LYS A 2 6.93 -35.80 -21.18
C LYS A 2 5.57 -35.09 -21.13
N LYS A 3 5.14 -34.65 -19.95
CA LYS A 3 4.04 -33.69 -19.86
C LYS A 3 4.58 -32.39 -20.45
N GLU A 4 4.11 -32.02 -21.63
CA GLU A 4 4.30 -30.68 -22.15
C GLU A 4 3.70 -29.72 -21.12
N GLU A 5 4.57 -28.97 -20.42
CA GLU A 5 4.14 -27.83 -19.63
C GLU A 5 3.52 -26.83 -20.59
N GLU A 6 2.19 -26.80 -20.65
CA GLU A 6 1.45 -25.73 -21.33
C GLU A 6 1.92 -24.41 -20.71
N LYS A 7 2.82 -23.72 -21.42
CA LYS A 7 3.26 -22.36 -21.08
C LYS A 7 2.00 -21.53 -20.85
N PHE A 8 1.76 -21.18 -19.59
CA PHE A 8 0.65 -20.32 -19.20
C PHE A 8 0.67 -19.08 -20.10
N ARG A 9 -0.47 -18.74 -20.72
CA ARG A 9 -0.61 -17.57 -21.57
C ARG A 9 -1.59 -16.61 -20.92
N PHE A 10 -1.12 -15.46 -20.48
CA PHE A 10 -1.98 -14.40 -19.97
C PHE A 10 -2.66 -13.67 -21.13
N PRO A 11 -4.01 -13.73 -21.27
CA PRO A 11 -4.71 -13.15 -22.42
C PRO A 11 -4.55 -11.63 -22.54
N LYS A 12 -4.35 -11.14 -23.78
CA LYS A 12 -4.23 -9.70 -24.09
C LYS A 12 -5.54 -8.91 -23.94
N SER A 13 -6.69 -9.56 -24.08
CA SER A 13 -7.98 -8.87 -24.03
C SER A 13 -8.94 -9.54 -23.06
N ILE A 14 -9.62 -8.71 -22.28
CA ILE A 14 -10.62 -9.13 -21.30
C ILE A 14 -12.03 -9.26 -21.89
N LYS A 15 -12.27 -8.80 -23.12
CA LYS A 15 -13.63 -8.70 -23.70
C LYS A 15 -14.38 -10.02 -23.68
N LYS A 16 -13.67 -11.12 -23.95
CA LYS A 16 -14.25 -12.48 -24.04
C LYS A 16 -14.22 -13.26 -22.72
N LEU A 17 -13.62 -12.71 -21.67
CA LEU A 17 -13.44 -13.41 -20.39
C LEU A 17 -14.57 -13.11 -19.42
N SER A 18 -15.07 -14.12 -18.72
CA SER A 18 -15.93 -13.95 -17.55
C SER A 18 -15.11 -13.45 -16.35
N LYS A 19 -15.79 -12.95 -15.31
CA LYS A 19 -15.13 -12.51 -14.07
C LYS A 19 -14.42 -13.66 -13.36
N GLU A 20 -14.97 -14.87 -13.43
CA GLU A 20 -14.39 -16.11 -12.88
C GLU A 20 -13.16 -16.56 -13.69
N GLU A 21 -13.21 -16.42 -15.02
CA GLU A 21 -12.06 -16.72 -15.87
C GLU A 21 -10.90 -15.76 -15.61
N CYS A 22 -11.19 -14.47 -15.46
CA CYS A 22 -10.21 -13.46 -15.04
C CYS A 22 -9.56 -13.82 -13.71
N ALA A 23 -10.36 -14.20 -12.70
CA ALA A 23 -9.86 -14.60 -11.39
C ALA A 23 -8.92 -15.81 -11.47
N LYS A 24 -9.30 -16.84 -12.23
CA LYS A 24 -8.47 -18.04 -12.44
C LYS A 24 -7.13 -17.71 -13.12
N ILE A 25 -7.15 -16.83 -14.13
CA ILE A 25 -5.94 -16.39 -14.82
C ILE A 25 -5.04 -15.63 -13.86
N LEU A 26 -5.58 -14.69 -13.07
CA LEU A 26 -4.81 -13.90 -12.10
C LEU A 26 -4.20 -14.78 -11.00
N GLN A 27 -4.95 -15.74 -10.46
CA GLN A 27 -4.46 -16.70 -9.47
C GLN A 27 -3.35 -17.58 -10.04
N LYS A 28 -3.52 -18.08 -11.27
CA LYS A 28 -2.49 -18.88 -11.94
C LYS A 28 -1.25 -18.05 -12.26
N ALA A 29 -1.41 -16.78 -12.64
CA ALA A 29 -0.31 -15.85 -12.87
C ALA A 29 0.46 -15.55 -11.58
N LEU A 30 -0.23 -15.33 -10.47
CA LEU A 30 0.39 -15.12 -9.15
C LEU A 30 1.14 -16.38 -8.68
N ALA A 31 0.53 -17.56 -8.79
CA ALA A 31 1.16 -18.82 -8.44
C ALA A 31 2.38 -19.15 -9.32
N SER A 32 2.42 -18.63 -10.55
CA SER A 32 3.55 -18.79 -11.47
C SER A 32 4.59 -17.68 -11.34
N SER A 33 4.31 -16.64 -10.56
CA SER A 33 5.22 -15.52 -10.36
C SER A 33 6.14 -15.79 -9.17
N ASN A 34 7.46 -15.74 -9.39
CA ASN A 34 8.44 -15.80 -8.31
C ASN A 34 8.60 -14.46 -7.57
N ARG A 35 7.89 -13.40 -8.01
CA ARG A 35 8.10 -12.01 -7.55
C ARG A 35 7.13 -11.58 -6.47
N PHE A 36 5.93 -12.15 -6.46
CA PHE A 36 4.86 -11.76 -5.54
C PHE A 36 4.35 -12.98 -4.81
N SER A 37 4.31 -12.90 -3.49
CA SER A 37 3.80 -13.95 -2.62
C SER A 37 2.29 -13.80 -2.34
N SER A 38 1.75 -12.60 -2.58
CA SER A 38 0.40 -12.26 -2.12
C SER A 38 -0.28 -11.18 -2.97
N VAL A 39 -1.62 -11.17 -2.95
CA VAL A 39 -2.46 -10.18 -3.63
C VAL A 39 -2.17 -8.72 -3.17
N PRO A 40 -1.91 -8.44 -1.87
CA PRO A 40 -1.50 -7.10 -1.43
C PRO A 40 -0.22 -6.58 -2.08
N GLU A 41 0.77 -7.45 -2.33
CA GLU A 41 2.01 -7.04 -3.00
C GLU A 41 1.77 -6.67 -4.47
N VAL A 42 0.90 -7.42 -5.14
CA VAL A 42 0.46 -7.11 -6.51
C VAL A 42 -0.29 -5.77 -6.55
N ALA A 43 -1.18 -5.53 -5.59
CA ALA A 43 -1.90 -4.26 -5.48
C ALA A 43 -0.96 -3.06 -5.31
N ALA A 44 0.05 -3.19 -4.44
CA ALA A 44 1.08 -2.17 -4.25
C ALA A 44 1.95 -1.96 -5.51
N ALA A 45 2.30 -3.04 -6.22
CA ALA A 45 3.09 -2.96 -7.44
C ALA A 45 2.34 -2.28 -8.60
N VAL A 46 1.03 -2.51 -8.68
CA VAL A 46 0.17 -1.97 -9.74
C VAL A 46 -0.35 -0.55 -9.38
N GLY A 47 -0.33 -0.17 -8.10
CA GLY A 47 -0.86 1.11 -7.62
C GLY A 47 -2.39 1.17 -7.66
N ILE A 48 -3.05 0.04 -7.37
CA ILE A 48 -4.52 -0.07 -7.28
C ILE A 48 -4.86 -0.49 -5.85
N SER A 49 -6.00 -0.02 -5.32
CA SER A 49 -6.45 -0.39 -3.98
C SER A 49 -6.52 -1.90 -3.79
N ARG A 50 -6.13 -2.36 -2.59
CA ARG A 50 -6.09 -3.81 -2.26
C ARG A 50 -7.45 -4.46 -2.43
N GLN A 51 -8.52 -3.73 -2.08
CA GLN A 51 -9.88 -4.20 -2.25
C GLN A 51 -10.23 -4.44 -3.72
N SER A 52 -9.91 -3.49 -4.61
CA SER A 52 -10.18 -3.63 -6.05
C SER A 52 -9.45 -4.83 -6.64
N VAL A 53 -8.16 -4.99 -6.31
CA VAL A 53 -7.37 -6.13 -6.79
C VAL A 53 -7.89 -7.44 -6.19
N GLY A 54 -8.21 -7.47 -4.90
CA GLY A 54 -8.84 -8.61 -4.26
C GLY A 54 -10.13 -9.03 -4.96
N ASP A 55 -11.00 -8.09 -5.27
CA ASP A 55 -12.26 -8.36 -5.97
C ASP A 55 -12.05 -8.98 -7.37
N TYR A 56 -10.95 -8.66 -8.05
CA TYR A 56 -10.58 -9.30 -9.31
C TYR A 56 -10.04 -10.71 -9.11
N PHE A 57 -9.18 -10.91 -8.11
CA PHE A 57 -8.60 -12.22 -7.78
C PHE A 57 -9.63 -13.23 -7.25
N TYR A 58 -10.72 -12.76 -6.63
CA TYR A 58 -11.81 -13.60 -6.13
C TYR A 58 -13.02 -13.64 -7.07
N GLY A 59 -12.95 -13.02 -8.26
CA GLY A 59 -14.02 -13.05 -9.26
C GLY A 59 -15.29 -12.32 -8.84
N ARG A 60 -15.22 -11.43 -7.85
CA ARG A 60 -16.33 -10.57 -7.43
C ARG A 60 -16.62 -9.52 -8.49
N ASN A 61 -15.55 -8.95 -9.05
CA ASN A 61 -15.61 -7.93 -10.10
C ASN A 61 -14.77 -8.32 -11.31
N LYS A 62 -15.20 -7.87 -12.48
CA LYS A 62 -14.41 -7.97 -13.71
C LYS A 62 -13.51 -6.73 -13.80
N PRO A 63 -12.18 -6.87 -13.94
CA PRO A 63 -11.33 -5.69 -14.13
C PRO A 63 -11.68 -4.98 -15.45
N PRO A 64 -11.63 -3.64 -15.51
CA PRO A 64 -11.61 -2.94 -16.79
C PRO A 64 -10.35 -3.30 -17.58
N GLN A 65 -10.39 -3.16 -18.91
CA GLN A 65 -9.28 -3.53 -19.79
C GLN A 65 -7.97 -2.84 -19.38
N GLU A 66 -8.01 -1.57 -18.98
CA GLU A 66 -6.85 -0.84 -18.47
C GLU A 66 -6.18 -1.52 -17.26
N ARG A 67 -6.98 -1.89 -16.24
CA ARG A 67 -6.47 -2.58 -15.05
C ARG A 67 -6.02 -4.01 -15.37
N TRP A 68 -6.67 -4.66 -16.33
CA TRP A 68 -6.26 -5.97 -16.83
C TRP A 68 -4.87 -5.93 -17.48
N ASP A 69 -4.60 -4.91 -18.30
CA ASP A 69 -3.30 -4.71 -18.94
C ASP A 69 -2.21 -4.42 -17.91
N MET A 70 -2.52 -3.61 -16.88
CA MET A 70 -1.59 -3.35 -15.77
C MET A 70 -1.27 -4.62 -14.97
N LEU A 71 -2.29 -5.44 -14.64
CA LEU A 71 -2.10 -6.72 -13.94
C LEU A 71 -1.29 -7.71 -14.79
N ARG A 72 -1.57 -7.76 -16.09
CA ARG A 72 -0.84 -8.58 -17.07
C ARG A 72 0.63 -8.16 -17.15
N GLN A 73 0.90 -6.87 -17.18
CA GLN A 73 2.25 -6.34 -17.21
C GLN A 73 3.04 -6.71 -15.95
N VAL A 74 2.42 -6.60 -14.77
CA VAL A 74 3.09 -6.91 -13.48
C VAL A 74 3.27 -8.40 -13.25
N LEU A 75 2.28 -9.22 -13.62
CA LEU A 75 2.25 -10.65 -13.32
C LEU A 75 2.83 -11.55 -14.40
N PHE A 76 2.98 -11.07 -15.65
CA PHE A 76 3.25 -11.97 -16.79
C PHE A 76 4.25 -11.47 -17.83
N GLU A 77 4.29 -10.18 -18.17
CA GLU A 77 5.25 -9.67 -19.16
C GLU A 77 6.56 -9.25 -18.46
N GLU A 78 7.59 -10.11 -18.57
CA GLU A 78 8.97 -9.68 -18.34
C GLU A 78 9.37 -8.65 -19.40
N GLU A 79 9.94 -7.55 -18.93
CA GLU A 79 10.54 -6.42 -19.65
C GLU A 79 9.65 -5.25 -20.14
N ILE A 80 9.95 -4.09 -19.49
CA ILE A 80 9.81 -2.71 -19.98
C ILE A 80 8.39 -2.13 -19.93
N GLN A 81 7.91 -1.83 -18.73
CA GLN A 81 8.18 -0.55 -18.07
C GLN A 81 7.55 -0.72 -16.68
N ALA A 82 8.38 -0.90 -15.65
CA ALA A 82 8.04 -0.21 -14.43
C ALA A 82 7.63 1.18 -14.89
N ARG A 83 6.36 1.58 -14.70
CA ARG A 83 6.05 3.02 -14.69
C ARG A 83 7.24 3.63 -13.97
N PRO A 84 7.93 4.65 -14.50
CA PRO A 84 8.82 5.36 -13.62
C PRO A 84 7.90 5.77 -12.47
N LYS A 85 7.97 5.05 -11.33
CA LYS A 85 8.06 5.71 -10.03
C LYS A 85 9.02 6.80 -10.39
N LYS A 86 8.52 8.04 -10.57
CA LYS A 86 9.35 9.20 -10.86
C LYS A 86 10.52 8.98 -9.93
N GLU A 87 11.66 8.56 -10.48
CA GLU A 87 12.73 8.12 -9.60
C GLU A 87 13.04 9.40 -8.87
N LEU A 88 12.81 9.39 -7.55
CA LEU A 88 13.18 10.50 -6.71
C LEU A 88 14.66 10.72 -7.03
N LYS A 89 14.96 11.82 -7.72
CA LYS A 89 16.28 12.09 -8.27
C LYS A 89 16.81 13.35 -7.65
N GLY A 90 18.10 13.34 -7.37
CA GLY A 90 18.80 14.48 -6.78
C GLY A 90 18.21 14.86 -5.43
N LYS A 91 17.82 16.13 -5.31
CA LYS A 91 17.47 16.78 -4.04
C LYS A 91 16.26 16.15 -3.34
N GLU A 92 15.22 15.76 -4.09
CA GLU A 92 13.97 15.25 -3.51
C GLU A 92 14.15 13.89 -2.79
N LEU A 93 15.00 13.01 -3.34
CA LEU A 93 15.32 11.73 -2.70
C LEU A 93 16.05 11.93 -1.38
N GLU A 94 17.01 12.84 -1.38
CA GLU A 94 17.86 13.07 -0.22
C GLU A 94 17.13 13.82 0.88
N GLU A 95 16.22 14.73 0.52
CA GLU A 95 15.28 15.33 1.46
C GLU A 95 14.33 14.30 2.07
N ALA A 96 13.77 13.39 1.26
CA ALA A 96 12.90 12.33 1.76
C ALA A 96 13.63 11.39 2.73
N LYS A 97 14.85 10.95 2.38
CA LYS A 97 15.68 10.13 3.28
C LYS A 97 16.02 10.86 4.58
N GLN A 98 16.44 12.12 4.49
CA GLN A 98 16.75 12.91 5.67
C GLN A 98 15.51 13.12 6.55
N ALA A 99 14.34 13.37 5.94
CA ALA A 99 13.08 13.49 6.67
C ALA A 99 12.71 12.18 7.38
N ALA A 100 12.89 11.03 6.72
CA ALA A 100 12.66 9.73 7.32
C ALA A 100 13.61 9.45 8.50
N GLU A 101 14.90 9.76 8.37
CA GLU A 101 15.86 9.62 9.48
C GLU A 101 15.54 10.55 10.66
N ARG A 102 15.14 11.81 10.39
CA ARG A 102 14.66 12.72 11.44
C ARG A 102 13.42 12.16 12.14
N LEU A 103 12.44 11.67 11.38
CA LEU A 103 11.21 11.12 11.95
C LEU A 103 11.50 9.87 12.80
N LYS A 104 12.45 9.03 12.38
CA LYS A 104 12.93 7.88 13.13
C LYS A 104 13.58 8.28 14.46
N ALA A 105 14.40 9.33 14.47
CA ALA A 105 14.98 9.87 15.70
C ALA A 105 13.89 10.42 16.64
N ILE A 106 12.93 11.16 16.10
CA ILE A 106 11.80 11.71 16.87
C ILE A 106 10.95 10.58 17.46
N THR A 107 10.66 9.51 16.70
CA THR A 107 9.88 8.37 17.23
C THR A 107 10.61 7.63 18.34
N PHE A 108 11.94 7.55 18.29
CA PHE A 108 12.73 7.02 19.39
C PHE A 108 12.59 7.85 20.66
N LEU A 109 12.71 9.17 20.56
CA LEU A 109 12.50 10.09 21.69
C LEU A 109 11.07 10.02 22.21
N LEU A 110 10.08 10.05 21.32
CA LEU A 110 8.67 9.95 21.68
C LEU A 110 8.38 8.66 22.44
N LYS A 111 8.96 7.52 22.01
CA LYS A 111 8.83 6.25 22.73
C LYS A 111 9.35 6.35 24.16
N HIS A 112 10.50 6.98 24.37
CA HIS A 112 11.06 7.18 25.70
C HIS A 112 10.11 7.97 26.60
N GLU A 113 9.60 9.11 26.11
CA GLU A 113 8.68 9.95 26.87
C GLU A 113 7.33 9.27 27.13
N LEU A 114 6.77 8.57 26.15
CA LEU A 114 5.52 7.82 26.32
C LEU A 114 5.67 6.71 27.36
N ASN A 115 6.81 6.01 27.37
CA ASN A 115 7.10 4.98 28.37
C ASN A 115 7.19 5.56 29.78
N TYR A 116 7.74 6.76 29.94
CA TYR A 116 7.72 7.46 31.23
C TYR A 116 6.27 7.63 31.70
N PHE A 117 5.41 8.29 30.91
CA PHE A 117 4.02 8.54 31.31
C PHE A 117 3.19 7.25 31.48
N GLN A 118 3.46 6.20 30.68
CA GLN A 118 2.80 4.90 30.79
C GLN A 118 2.93 4.29 32.19
N ASN A 119 4.11 4.43 32.80
CA ASN A 119 4.44 3.80 34.09
C ASN A 119 4.21 4.75 35.28
N THR A 120 3.64 5.94 35.06
CA THR A 120 3.39 6.93 36.12
C THR A 120 1.97 6.84 36.70
N ARG A 121 1.66 7.69 37.69
CA ARG A 121 0.34 7.78 38.31
C ARG A 121 -0.64 8.61 37.46
N PRO A 122 -1.97 8.44 37.62
CA PRO A 122 -2.97 9.18 36.87
C PRO A 122 -2.81 10.70 36.90
N GLU A 123 -2.38 11.26 38.03
CA GLU A 123 -2.21 12.72 38.23
C GLU A 123 -1.05 13.25 37.38
N VAL A 124 0.02 12.48 37.22
CA VAL A 124 1.15 12.82 36.35
C VAL A 124 0.73 12.75 34.88
N ARG A 125 -0.10 11.76 34.50
CA ARG A 125 -0.70 11.71 33.16
C ARG A 125 -1.69 12.84 32.90
N GLN A 126 -2.26 13.45 33.93
CA GLN A 126 -3.10 14.63 33.74
C GLN A 126 -2.27 15.81 33.23
N ILE A 127 -1.05 15.99 33.76
CA ILE A 127 -0.09 16.97 33.24
C ILE A 127 0.15 16.74 31.74
N LEU A 128 0.36 15.49 31.29
CA LEU A 128 0.51 15.20 29.86
C LEU A 128 -0.71 15.68 29.05
N LYS A 129 -1.93 15.45 29.52
CA LYS A 129 -3.15 15.86 28.81
C LYS A 129 -3.31 17.39 28.73
N ASP A 130 -2.79 18.10 29.72
CA ASP A 130 -2.85 19.56 29.76
C ASP A 130 -1.88 20.19 28.74
N TYR A 131 -0.75 19.52 28.47
CA TYR A 131 0.27 19.98 27.51
C TYR A 131 0.13 19.38 26.11
N LEU A 132 -0.42 18.18 25.98
CA LEU A 132 -0.69 17.50 24.71
C LEU A 132 -2.17 17.04 24.70
N PRO A 133 -3.08 17.91 24.24
CA PRO A 133 -4.49 17.59 24.20
C PRO A 133 -4.78 16.36 23.34
N GLY A 134 -5.79 15.58 23.76
CA GLY A 134 -6.23 14.38 23.06
C GLY A 134 -6.43 14.54 21.54
N PRO A 135 -7.05 15.63 21.04
CA PRO A 135 -7.21 15.86 19.60
C PRO A 135 -5.88 15.96 18.84
N GLU A 136 -4.86 16.58 19.43
CA GLU A 136 -3.53 16.72 18.82
C GLU A 136 -2.76 15.40 18.84
N ALA A 137 -2.78 14.69 19.98
CA ALA A 137 -2.22 13.35 20.07
C ALA A 137 -2.87 12.38 19.06
N GLY A 138 -4.19 12.43 18.94
CA GLY A 138 -4.95 11.65 17.97
C GLY A 138 -4.61 12.02 16.53
N ARG A 139 -4.40 13.31 16.23
CA ARG A 139 -3.96 13.77 14.90
C ARG A 139 -2.60 13.18 14.53
N ILE A 140 -1.63 13.24 15.43
CA ILE A 140 -0.28 12.70 15.20
C ILE A 140 -0.33 11.18 14.98
N ALA A 141 -1.03 10.45 15.86
CA ALA A 141 -1.18 9.01 15.75
C ALA A 141 -1.89 8.60 14.44
N GLY A 142 -2.97 9.28 14.09
CA GLY A 142 -3.72 9.01 12.87
C GLY A 142 -2.92 9.29 11.60
N LEU A 143 -2.18 10.40 11.55
CA LEU A 143 -1.30 10.70 10.41
C LEU A 143 -0.19 9.65 10.27
N LEU A 144 0.44 9.25 11.38
CA LEU A 144 1.47 8.21 11.36
C LEU A 144 0.92 6.90 10.80
N ILE A 145 -0.29 6.50 11.16
CA ILE A 145 -0.95 5.30 10.64
C ILE A 145 -1.26 5.47 9.14
N ALA A 146 -1.86 6.60 8.77
CA ALA A 146 -2.28 6.88 7.39
C ALA A 146 -1.10 6.87 6.41
N LEU A 147 0.10 7.30 6.82
CA LEU A 147 1.30 7.29 5.97
C LEU A 147 1.78 5.89 5.53
N TYR A 148 1.26 4.80 6.12
CA TYR A 148 1.57 3.42 5.70
C TYR A 148 0.52 2.80 4.78
N ASP A 149 -0.60 3.48 4.56
CA ASP A 149 -1.72 3.00 3.75
C ASP A 149 -2.26 4.15 2.89
N GLU A 150 -1.97 4.12 1.59
CA GLU A 150 -2.36 5.18 0.65
C GLU A 150 -3.88 5.45 0.65
N ASP A 151 -4.70 4.40 0.80
CA ASP A 151 -6.16 4.55 0.86
C ASP A 151 -6.56 5.34 2.13
N GLN A 152 -5.87 5.10 3.26
CA GLN A 152 -6.08 5.86 4.49
C GLN A 152 -5.50 7.27 4.42
N LEU A 153 -4.39 7.48 3.70
CA LEU A 153 -3.79 8.79 3.50
C LEU A 153 -4.68 9.71 2.65
N GLU A 154 -5.32 9.19 1.60
CA GLU A 154 -6.28 9.94 0.79
C GLU A 154 -7.50 10.37 1.62
N VAL A 155 -8.06 9.44 2.39
CA VAL A 155 -9.13 9.73 3.35
C VAL A 155 -8.67 10.80 4.34
N TRP A 156 -7.49 10.62 4.93
CA TRP A 156 -6.92 11.55 5.90
C TRP A 156 -6.80 12.97 5.35
N LYS A 157 -6.23 13.14 4.15
CA LYS A 157 -6.07 14.45 3.47
C LYS A 157 -7.42 15.15 3.29
N THR A 158 -8.43 14.40 2.85
CA THR A 158 -9.80 14.92 2.64
C THR A 158 -10.42 15.47 3.93
N PHE A 159 -10.16 14.83 5.07
CA PHE A 159 -10.68 15.27 6.37
C PHE A 159 -9.78 16.30 7.07
N SER A 160 -8.48 16.35 6.77
CA SER A 160 -7.57 17.32 7.37
C SER A 160 -7.62 18.69 6.73
N ASP A 161 -7.97 18.78 5.44
CA ASP A 161 -8.03 20.04 4.69
C ASP A 161 -9.37 20.79 4.88
N ASN A 162 -10.39 20.13 5.44
CA ASN A 162 -11.69 20.74 5.76
C ASN A 162 -11.73 21.45 7.13
N LYS A 163 -10.61 22.07 7.53
CA LYS A 163 -10.54 22.94 8.71
C LYS A 163 -10.01 24.31 8.31
N GLU A 164 -10.90 25.11 7.71
CA GLU A 164 -10.90 26.57 7.84
C GLU A 164 -11.88 26.98 8.94
#